data_AF-A0A352VV14-F1
#
_entry.id   AF-A0A352VV14-F1
#
_cell.length_a   1.000
_cell.length_b   1.000
_cell.length_c   1.000
_cell.angle_alpha   90.00
_cell.angle_beta   90.00
_cell.angle_gamma   90.00
#
_symmetry.space_group_name_H-M   'P 1'
#
loop_
_entity.id
_entity.type
_entity.pdbx_description
1 polymer ?
#
loop_
_entity_poly.entity_id
_entity_poly.type
_entity_poly.pdbx_seq_one_letter_code
_entity_poly.pdbx_strand_id
1 'polypeptide(L)'
;MALRVAVYSAYMGSDLSGLAWYNHRQAVKLSEALTGCGLSLLNKCFFNEFTVSCKKAGKLISAFKNEGITPPYYLEKTGELVFCATELLTDQDIALVKKIARNF
;
A
#
# COMPACT_ATOMS: atom_id res chain seq x y z
N MET A 1 8.32 -16.38 17.65
CA MET A 1 7.31 -15.84 16.70
C MET A 1 6.28 -16.89 16.28
N ALA A 2 6.65 -18.15 15.99
CA ALA A 2 5.72 -19.20 15.55
C ALA A 2 4.49 -19.41 16.47
N LEU A 3 4.68 -19.42 17.80
CA LEU A 3 3.56 -19.59 18.74
C LEU A 3 2.52 -18.46 18.64
N ARG A 4 2.94 -17.21 18.44
CA ARG A 4 2.00 -16.08 18.31
C ARG A 4 1.15 -16.20 17.05
N VAL A 5 1.76 -16.64 15.94
CA VAL A 5 1.02 -16.91 14.70
C VAL A 5 0.03 -18.06 14.92
N ALA A 6 0.42 -19.14 15.59
CA ALA A 6 -0.48 -20.25 15.90
C ALA A 6 -1.68 -19.81 16.76
N VAL A 7 -1.44 -19.02 17.81
CA VAL A 7 -2.51 -18.46 18.66
C VAL A 7 -3.41 -17.51 17.85
N TYR A 8 -2.82 -16.65 17.02
CA TYR A 8 -3.57 -15.73 16.16
C TYR A 8 -4.45 -16.48 15.15
N SER A 9 -3.89 -17.47 14.44
CA SER A 9 -4.63 -18.28 13.49
C SER A 9 -5.72 -19.11 14.17
N ALA A 10 -5.48 -19.63 15.37
CA ALA A 10 -6.50 -20.34 16.15
C ALA A 10 -7.63 -19.40 16.62
N TYR A 11 -7.30 -18.17 17.01
CA TYR A 11 -8.29 -17.15 17.40
C TYR A 11 -9.15 -16.71 16.22
N MET A 12 -8.53 -16.44 15.06
CA MET A 12 -9.25 -16.00 13.85
C MET A 12 -10.05 -17.15 13.20
N GLY A 13 -9.54 -18.38 13.27
CA GLY A 13 -10.19 -19.56 12.71
C GLY A 13 -10.49 -19.39 11.22
N SER A 14 -11.75 -19.64 10.83
CA SER A 14 -12.23 -19.48 9.45
C SER A 14 -12.29 -18.03 8.96
N ASP A 15 -12.23 -17.04 9.86
CA ASP A 15 -12.33 -15.63 9.50
C ASP A 15 -11.02 -15.05 8.95
N LEU A 16 -9.95 -15.85 8.87
CA LEU A 16 -8.72 -15.47 8.15
C LEU A 16 -9.01 -15.07 6.70
N SER A 17 -10.01 -15.69 6.07
CA SER A 17 -10.48 -15.28 4.74
C SER A 17 -11.11 -13.88 4.74
N GLY A 18 -11.89 -13.54 5.77
CA GLY A 18 -12.46 -12.20 5.94
C GLY A 18 -11.38 -11.14 6.12
N LEU A 19 -10.35 -11.43 6.92
CA LEU A 19 -9.19 -10.56 7.08
C LEU A 19 -8.42 -10.38 5.77
N ALA A 20 -8.21 -11.46 5.01
CA ALA A 20 -7.55 -11.39 3.71
C ALA A 20 -8.34 -10.50 2.73
N TRP A 21 -9.67 -10.64 2.70
CA TRP A 21 -10.54 -9.74 1.93
C TRP A 21 -10.43 -8.29 2.38
N TYR A 22 -10.39 -8.03 3.68
CA TYR A 22 -10.24 -6.68 4.21
C TYR A 22 -8.90 -6.07 3.81
N ASN A 23 -7.80 -6.82 3.92
CA ASN A 23 -6.47 -6.40 3.50
C ASN A 23 -6.45 -6.05 2.00
N HIS A 24 -6.97 -6.94 1.15
CA HIS A 24 -7.10 -6.67 -0.28
C HIS A 24 -7.95 -5.43 -0.57
N ARG A 25 -9.06 -5.24 0.15
CA ARG A 25 -9.91 -4.04 0.02
C ARG A 25 -9.16 -2.75 0.33
N GLN A 26 -8.27 -2.75 1.33
CA GLN A 26 -7.43 -1.59 1.64
C GLN A 26 -6.41 -1.31 0.52
N ALA A 27 -5.82 -2.35 -0.06
CA ALA A 27 -4.93 -2.22 -1.21
C ALA A 27 -5.64 -1.62 -2.43
N VAL A 28 -6.86 -2.07 -2.72
CA VAL A 28 -7.69 -1.51 -3.81
C VAL A 28 -7.98 -0.03 -3.55
N LYS A 29 -8.48 0.34 -2.36
CA LYS A 29 -8.74 1.74 -1.99
C LYS A 29 -7.52 2.63 -2.15
N LEU A 30 -6.36 2.16 -1.69
CA LEU A 30 -5.10 2.90 -1.81
C LEU A 30 -4.70 3.05 -3.29
N SER A 31 -4.81 1.98 -4.09
CA SER A 31 -4.49 2.03 -5.52
C SER A 31 -5.38 3.00 -6.27
N GLU A 32 -6.69 3.00 -6.02
CA GLU A 32 -7.65 3.92 -6.63
C GLU A 32 -7.37 5.38 -6.24
N ALA A 33 -7.00 5.61 -4.97
CA ALA A 33 -6.63 6.94 -4.50
C ALA A 33 -5.38 7.48 -5.21
N LEU A 34 -4.37 6.62 -5.44
CA LEU A 34 -3.14 6.98 -6.15
C LEU A 34 -3.38 7.18 -7.65
N THR A 35 -4.17 6.31 -8.29
CA THR A 35 -4.56 6.47 -9.69
C THR A 35 -5.38 7.73 -9.91
N GLY A 36 -6.27 8.07 -8.97
CA GLY A 36 -7.00 9.34 -8.96
C GLY A 36 -6.12 10.60 -8.80
N CYS A 37 -4.86 10.44 -8.36
CA CYS A 37 -3.86 11.50 -8.33
C CYS A 37 -3.01 11.59 -9.61
N GLY A 38 -3.19 10.68 -10.57
CA GLY A 38 -2.47 10.66 -11.84
C GLY A 38 -1.29 9.68 -11.90
N LEU A 39 -1.10 8.84 -10.88
CA LEU A 39 -0.11 7.76 -10.93
C LEU A 39 -0.65 6.57 -11.74
N SER A 40 0.22 5.92 -12.51
CA SER A 40 -0.18 4.81 -13.39
C SER A 40 0.02 3.47 -12.69
N LEU A 41 -1.06 2.75 -12.42
CA LEU A 41 -1.01 1.38 -11.91
C LEU A 41 -0.55 0.42 -13.02
N LEU A 42 0.43 -0.44 -12.72
CA LEU A 42 1.04 -1.34 -13.72
C LEU A 42 0.44 -2.75 -13.71
N ASN A 43 0.10 -3.26 -12.53
CA ASN A 43 -0.43 -4.60 -12.34
C ASN A 43 -1.96 -4.58 -12.21
N LYS A 44 -2.65 -5.39 -13.02
CA LYS A 44 -4.12 -5.48 -13.01
C LYS A 44 -4.68 -6.34 -11.88
N CYS A 45 -3.89 -7.31 -11.40
CA CYS A 45 -4.27 -8.21 -10.32
C CYS A 45 -3.21 -8.16 -9.22
N PHE A 46 -3.64 -8.10 -7.97
CA PHE A 46 -2.79 -8.12 -6.79
C PHE A 46 -3.56 -8.52 -5.54
N PHE A 47 -2.84 -8.92 -4.50
CA PHE A 47 -3.40 -9.09 -3.17
C PHE A 47 -3.29 -7.79 -2.37
N ASN A 48 -2.17 -7.55 -1.70
CA ASN A 48 -1.96 -6.38 -0.85
C ASN A 48 -0.83 -5.46 -1.34
N GLU A 49 -0.08 -5.90 -2.35
CA GLU A 49 1.05 -5.17 -2.94
C GLU A 49 0.81 -4.86 -4.41
N PHE A 50 1.13 -3.64 -4.84
CA PHE A 50 0.96 -3.22 -6.22
C PHE A 50 2.01 -2.19 -6.64
N THR A 51 2.25 -2.13 -7.95
CA THR A 51 3.30 -1.32 -8.56
C THR A 51 2.71 -0.14 -9.30
N VAL A 52 3.23 1.05 -9.02
CA VAL A 52 2.85 2.28 -9.73
C VAL A 52 4.06 2.92 -10.41
N SER A 53 3.82 3.47 -11.59
CA SER A 53 4.77 4.34 -12.28
C SER A 53 4.50 5.79 -11.92
N CYS A 54 5.57 6.51 -11.56
CA CYS A 54 5.55 7.93 -11.19
C CYS A 54 6.78 8.62 -11.80
N LYS A 55 6.57 9.65 -12.63
CA LYS A 55 7.66 10.40 -13.28
C LYS A 55 8.63 11.04 -12.27
N LYS A 56 8.14 11.33 -11.06
CA LYS A 56 8.88 12.00 -9.98
C LYS A 56 9.08 11.08 -8.77
N ALA A 57 9.26 9.78 -9.00
CA ALA A 57 9.38 8.76 -7.95
C ALA A 57 10.33 9.16 -6.80
N GLY A 58 11.53 9.66 -7.13
CA GLY A 58 12.49 10.13 -6.12
C GLY A 58 11.97 11.26 -5.21
N LYS A 59 11.25 12.23 -5.78
CA LYS A 59 10.65 13.33 -4.99
C LYS A 59 9.48 12.85 -4.15
N LEU A 60 8.69 11.90 -4.66
CA LEU A 60 7.59 11.30 -3.92
C LEU A 60 8.11 10.52 -2.70
N ILE A 61 9.19 9.74 -2.87
CA ILE A 61 9.88 9.06 -1.76
C ILE A 61 10.36 10.06 -0.70
N SER A 62 10.99 11.16 -1.11
CA SER A 62 11.41 12.21 -0.18
C SER A 62 10.23 12.84 0.56
N ALA A 63 9.10 13.04 -0.12
CA ALA A 63 7.89 13.58 0.50
C ALA A 63 7.33 12.66 1.59
N PHE A 64 7.27 11.34 1.34
CA PHE A 64 6.88 10.37 2.37
C PHE A 64 7.81 10.40 3.59
N LYS A 65 9.13 10.42 3.36
CA LYS A 65 10.12 10.49 4.44
C LYS A 65 9.98 11.76 5.29
N ASN A 66 9.70 12.90 4.66
CA ASN A 66 9.51 14.17 5.38
C ASN A 66 8.27 14.19 6.27
N GLU A 67 7.23 13.45 5.89
CA GLU A 67 6.01 13.25 6.69
C GLU A 67 6.17 12.13 7.74
N GLY A 68 7.37 11.55 7.88
CA GLY A 68 7.65 10.47 8.84
C GLY A 68 7.07 9.10 8.43
N ILE A 69 6.68 8.94 7.16
CA ILE A 69 6.07 7.72 6.63
C ILE A 69 7.13 6.88 5.91
N THR A 70 7.12 5.56 6.14
CA THR A 70 7.94 4.63 5.35
C THR A 70 7.54 4.72 3.88
N PRO A 71 8.44 5.13 2.97
CA PRO A 71 8.10 5.30 1.57
C PRO A 71 7.82 3.94 0.90
N PRO A 72 7.10 3.94 -0.24
CA PRO A 72 7.01 2.76 -1.09
C PRO A 72 8.41 2.29 -1.51
N TYR A 73 8.54 0.98 -1.76
CA TYR A 73 9.81 0.40 -2.19
C TYR A 73 10.14 0.87 -3.60
N TYR A 74 11.35 1.39 -3.79
CA TYR A 74 11.82 1.90 -5.07
C TYR A 74 12.54 0.81 -5.86
N LEU A 75 12.04 0.50 -7.05
CA LEU A 75 12.66 -0.44 -7.95
C LEU A 75 13.77 0.27 -8.74
N GLU A 76 15.00 0.27 -8.24
CA GLU A 76 16.13 1.01 -8.85
C GLU A 76 16.35 0.70 -10.34
N LYS A 77 16.04 -0.54 -10.77
CA LYS A 77 16.19 -0.96 -12.17
C LYS A 77 15.15 -0.36 -13.12
N THR A 78 13.94 -0.10 -12.64
CA THR A 78 12.80 0.33 -13.48
C THR A 78 12.30 1.73 -13.14
N GLY A 79 12.66 2.28 -11.99
CA GLY A 79 12.21 3.59 -11.50
C GLY A 79 10.77 3.59 -10.93
N GLU A 80 10.19 2.41 -10.74
CA GLU A 80 8.81 2.22 -10.29
C GLU A 80 8.72 2.11 -8.76
N LEU A 81 7.51 2.25 -8.23
CA LEU A 81 7.24 2.22 -6.79
C LEU A 81 6.30 1.08 -6.43
N VAL A 82 6.69 0.26 -5.46
CA VAL A 82 5.85 -0.81 -4.91
C VAL A 82 5.25 -0.33 -3.60
N PHE A 83 3.92 -0.28 -3.56
CA PHE A 83 3.14 -0.01 -2.36
C PHE A 83 2.69 -1.32 -1.74
N CYS A 84 2.67 -1.37 -0.42
CA CYS A 84 2.15 -2.48 0.37
C CYS A 84 1.10 -1.92 1.32
N ALA A 85 -0.15 -2.35 1.16
CA ALA A 85 -1.21 -2.11 2.14
C ALA A 85 -1.29 -3.31 3.08
N THR A 86 -1.71 -3.05 4.32
CA THR A 86 -2.01 -4.09 5.30
C THR A 86 -3.39 -3.85 5.88
N GLU A 87 -3.89 -4.80 6.66
CA GLU A 87 -5.12 -4.70 7.42
C GLU A 87 -5.13 -3.54 8.45
N LEU A 88 -3.97 -2.96 8.77
CA LEU A 88 -3.88 -1.82 9.68
C LEU A 88 -4.02 -0.47 8.98
N LEU A 89 -4.03 -0.45 7.65
CA LEU A 89 -4.17 0.78 6.88
C LEU A 89 -5.58 1.36 7.06
N THR A 90 -5.66 2.59 7.55
CA THR A 90 -6.93 3.28 7.77
C THR A 90 -7.28 4.24 6.63
N ASP A 91 -8.55 4.65 6.55
CA ASP A 91 -8.98 5.65 5.56
C ASP A 91 -8.30 7.02 5.77
N GLN A 92 -7.87 7.34 7.01
CA GLN A 92 -7.11 8.55 7.32
C GLN A 92 -5.70 8.49 6.75
N ASP A 93 -5.04 7.33 6.87
CA ASP A 93 -3.73 7.10 6.27
C ASP A 93 -3.79 7.21 4.75
N ILE A 94 -4.83 6.62 4.13
CA ILE A 94 -5.05 6.72 2.68
C ILE A 94 -5.26 8.17 2.26
N ALA A 95 -6.02 8.96 3.03
CA ALA A 95 -6.21 10.38 2.75
C ALA A 95 -4.90 11.18 2.84
N LEU A 96 -4.04 10.87 3.81
CA LEU A 96 -2.72 11.47 3.94
C LEU A 96 -1.80 11.10 2.76
N VAL A 97 -1.75 9.81 2.40
CA VAL A 97 -1.01 9.33 1.22
C VAL A 97 -1.50 10.04 -0.05
N LYS A 98 -2.83 10.17 -0.22
CA LYS A 98 -3.43 10.88 -1.34
C LYS A 98 -3.00 12.35 -1.38
N LYS A 99 -2.98 13.03 -0.24
CA LYS A 99 -2.53 14.43 -0.12
C LYS A 99 -1.08 14.59 -0.56
N ILE A 100 -0.20 13.67 -0.17
CA ILE A 100 1.21 13.66 -0.57
C ILE A 100 1.34 13.41 -2.07
N ALA A 101 0.64 12.40 -2.60
CA ALA A 101 0.75 11.96 -3.99
C ALA A 101 0.17 12.96 -5.01
N ARG A 102 -0.77 13.83 -4.62
CA ARG A 102 -1.46 14.77 -5.53
C ARG A 102 -0.54 15.74 -6.29
N ASN A 103 0.68 15.93 -5.82
CA ASN A 103 1.64 16.88 -6.38
C ASN A 103 2.65 16.25 -7.37
N PHE A 104 2.49 14.97 -7.72
CA PHE A 104 3.50 14.18 -8.43
C PHE A 104 2.97 13.52 -9.70
#